data_AF-A0A1B6F9Q2-F1
#
_entry.id   AF-A0A1B6F9Q2-F1
#
_cell.length_a   1.000
_cell.length_b   1.000
_cell.length_c   1.000
_cell.angle_alpha   90.00
_cell.angle_beta   90.00
_cell.angle_gamma   90.00
#
_symmetry.space_group_name_H-M   'P 1'
#
loop_
_entity.id
_entity.type
_entity.pdbx_description
1 polymer ?
#
loop_
_entity_poly.entity_id
_entity_poly.type
_entity_poly.pdbx_seq_one_letter_code
_entity_poly.pdbx_strand_id
1 'polypeptide(L)'
;SEKVHSRPQAERGGKSKEMCKKYAESVYIILPDPIGSGTFKYDTCAVVEPLITNGKDAEAREYPHMALIGYGNKNSISWLCGGSLISERYILSAAHCTDSGS
;
A
#
# COMPACT_ATOMS: atom_id res chain seq x y z
N SER A 1 21.91 21.23 32.88
CA SER A 1 21.95 21.17 31.42
C SER A 1 21.73 19.75 30.96
N GLU A 2 20.47 19.37 30.77
CA GLU A 2 20.12 18.07 30.19
C GLU A 2 20.00 18.24 28.67
N LYS A 3 20.91 17.59 27.94
CA LYS A 3 20.86 17.54 26.48
C LYS A 3 19.67 16.69 26.08
N VAL A 4 18.57 17.34 25.69
CA VAL A 4 17.52 16.70 24.89
C VAL A 4 18.19 16.29 23.57
N HIS A 5 18.54 15.01 23.46
CA HIS A 5 18.95 14.43 22.18
C HIS A 5 17.70 14.41 21.30
N SER A 6 17.52 15.47 20.51
CA SER A 6 16.48 15.56 19.50
C SER A 6 16.67 14.39 18.54
N ARG A 7 15.72 13.45 18.53
CA ARG A 7 15.64 12.42 17.49
C ARG A 7 15.73 13.13 16.13
N PRO A 8 16.48 12.59 15.14
CA PRO A 8 16.44 13.11 13.79
C PRO A 8 14.97 13.21 13.38
N GLN A 9 14.53 14.41 12.99
CA GLN A 9 13.15 14.65 12.63
C GLN A 9 12.86 13.78 11.41
N ALA A 10 12.13 12.69 11.62
CA ALA A 10 11.71 11.82 10.53
C ALA A 10 10.94 12.68 9.51
N GLU A 11 11.38 12.64 8.26
CA GLU A 11 10.72 13.35 7.17
C GLU A 11 9.23 12.96 7.15
N ARG A 12 8.34 13.95 6.99
CA ARG A 12 6.91 13.67 6.86
C ARG A 12 6.69 12.70 5.70
N GLY A 13 6.04 11.57 6.01
CA GLY A 13 5.80 10.50 5.03
C GLY A 13 7.01 9.63 4.68
N GLY A 14 8.15 9.74 5.38
CA GLY A 14 9.35 8.95 5.10
C GLY A 14 9.08 7.43 5.07
N LYS A 15 8.36 6.93 6.08
CA LYS A 15 7.91 5.52 6.14
C LYS A 15 7.02 5.12 4.96
N SER A 16 6.06 5.97 4.61
CA SER A 16 5.17 5.73 3.47
C SER A 16 5.95 5.69 2.15
N LYS A 17 6.92 6.59 1.96
CA LYS A 17 7.78 6.61 0.77
C LYS A 17 8.64 5.36 0.67
N GLU A 18 9.25 4.94 1.78
CA GLU A 18 10.06 3.73 1.84
C GLU A 18 9.24 2.49 1.47
N MET A 19 8.08 2.32 2.11
CA MET A 19 7.26 1.14 1.87
C MET A 19 6.59 1.18 0.50
N CYS A 20 6.24 2.36 -0.03
CA CYS A 20 5.74 2.50 -1.41
C CYS A 20 6.73 1.91 -2.43
N LYS A 21 8.03 2.21 -2.30
CA LYS A 21 9.07 1.63 -3.17
C LYS A 21 9.13 0.11 -3.05
N LYS A 22 9.00 -0.41 -1.83
CA LYS A 22 8.98 -1.87 -1.58
C LYS A 22 7.75 -2.55 -2.19
N TYR A 23 6.58 -1.91 -2.10
CA TYR A 23 5.33 -2.47 -2.62
C TYR A 23 5.21 -2.37 -4.13
N ALA A 24 5.80 -1.35 -4.76
CA ALA A 24 5.86 -1.25 -6.22
C ALA A 24 6.55 -2.45 -6.87
N GLU A 25 7.37 -3.21 -6.13
CA GLU A 25 7.96 -4.44 -6.63
C GLU A 25 6.94 -5.55 -6.94
N SER A 26 5.73 -5.51 -6.37
CA SER A 26 4.72 -6.55 -6.57
C SER A 26 4.01 -6.50 -7.93
N VAL A 27 4.08 -5.36 -8.63
CA VAL A 27 3.43 -5.18 -9.94
C VAL A 27 4.34 -5.58 -11.10
N TYR A 28 5.59 -5.96 -10.82
CA TYR A 28 6.49 -6.46 -11.87
C TYR A 28 6.35 -7.96 -12.01
N ILE A 29 6.17 -8.43 -13.25
CA ILE A 29 6.33 -9.83 -13.62
C ILE A 29 7.66 -10.02 -14.34
N ILE A 30 8.27 -11.20 -14.17
CA ILE A 30 9.52 -11.56 -14.84
C ILE A 30 9.17 -12.35 -16.09
N LEU A 31 9.52 -11.80 -17.25
CA LEU A 31 9.30 -12.45 -18.53
C LEU A 31 10.65 -12.85 -19.16
N PRO A 32 10.72 -13.98 -19.88
CA PRO A 32 11.90 -14.32 -20.68
C PRO A 32 12.09 -13.30 -21.80
N ASP A 33 13.32 -12.89 -22.02
CA ASP A 33 13.68 -12.00 -23.13
C ASP A 33 13.53 -12.75 -24.47
N PRO A 34 12.69 -12.27 -25.41
CA PRO A 34 12.53 -12.88 -26.72
C PRO A 34 13.82 -12.92 -27.56
N ILE A 35 14.82 -12.10 -27.23
CA ILE A 35 16.13 -12.06 -27.91
C ILE A 35 17.13 -13.01 -27.22
N GLY A 36 16.76 -13.63 -26.10
CA GLY A 36 17.57 -14.60 -25.37
C GLY A 36 18.68 -13.98 -24.53
N SER A 37 18.66 -12.66 -24.27
CA SER A 37 19.69 -12.01 -23.44
C SER A 37 19.41 -12.09 -21.93
N GLY A 38 18.28 -12.68 -21.52
CA GLY A 38 17.96 -12.94 -20.11
C GLY A 38 16.48 -12.88 -19.79
N THR A 39 16.14 -12.16 -18.73
CA THR A 39 14.76 -11.85 -18.34
C THR A 39 14.59 -10.35 -18.16
N PHE A 40 13.38 -9.84 -18.38
CA PHE A 40 13.06 -8.44 -18.13
C PHE A 40 11.87 -8.30 -17.18
N LYS A 41 11.82 -7.18 -16.45
CA LYS A 41 10.70 -6.83 -15.57
C LYS A 41 9.64 -6.10 -16.39
N TYR A 42 8.46 -6.67 -16.50
CA TYR A 42 7.31 -6.04 -17.14
C TYR A 42 6.40 -5.44 -16.06
N ASP A 43 6.18 -4.13 -16.14
CA ASP A 43 5.28 -3.39 -15.24
C ASP A 43 3.83 -3.62 -15.65
N THR A 44 3.07 -4.38 -14.85
CA THR A 44 1.65 -4.61 -15.12
C THR A 44 0.76 -3.44 -14.70
N CYS A 45 1.27 -2.53 -13.87
CA CYS A 45 0.53 -1.35 -13.42
C CYS A 45 0.37 -0.31 -14.54
N ALA A 46 1.29 -0.31 -15.51
CA ALA A 46 1.30 0.60 -16.65
C ALA A 46 0.40 0.15 -17.83
N VAL A 47 -0.37 -0.93 -17.68
CA VAL A 47 -1.40 -1.30 -18.67
C VAL A 47 -2.57 -0.31 -18.53
N VAL A 48 -2.40 0.86 -19.14
CA VAL A 48 -3.41 1.92 -19.14
C VAL A 48 -4.54 1.50 -20.06
N GLU A 49 -5.69 1.12 -19.50
CA GLU A 49 -6.93 1.11 -20.28
C GLU A 49 -7.32 2.57 -20.55
N PRO A 50 -7.45 2.97 -21.84
CA PRO A 50 -7.92 4.31 -22.15
C PRO A 50 -9.39 4.41 -21.72
N LEU A 51 -9.64 5.31 -20.75
CA LEU A 51 -10.93 5.63 -20.12
C LEU A 51 -11.38 4.67 -19.00
N ILE A 52 -11.31 5.15 -17.75
CA ILE A 52 -11.94 4.51 -16.58
C ILE A 52 -13.44 4.77 -16.62
N THR A 53 -14.18 4.01 -17.41
CA THR A 53 -15.66 4.14 -17.48
C THR A 53 -16.39 3.01 -16.75
N ASN A 54 -15.76 1.85 -16.58
CA ASN A 54 -16.30 0.70 -15.89
C ASN A 54 -15.23 0.10 -14.97
N GLY A 55 -15.14 0.57 -13.73
CA GLY A 55 -14.20 0.01 -12.75
C GLY A 55 -14.27 -1.52 -12.72
N LYS A 56 -13.11 -2.16 -12.66
CA LYS A 56 -12.95 -3.62 -12.56
C LYS A 56 -12.42 -4.00 -11.18
N ASP A 57 -12.69 -5.23 -10.77
CA ASP A 57 -12.07 -5.79 -9.57
C ASP A 57 -10.55 -5.80 -9.75
N ALA A 58 -9.84 -5.43 -8.68
CA ALA A 58 -8.39 -5.46 -8.67
C ALA A 58 -7.88 -6.90 -8.66
N GLU A 59 -6.81 -7.16 -9.40
CA GLU A 59 -6.13 -8.45 -9.41
C GLU A 59 -5.48 -8.74 -8.05
N ALA A 60 -5.27 -10.02 -7.77
CA ALA A 60 -4.59 -10.42 -6.54
C ALA A 60 -3.19 -9.77 -6.48
N ARG A 61 -2.95 -9.01 -5.40
CA ARG A 61 -1.69 -8.27 -5.14
C ARG A 61 -1.43 -7.08 -6.08
N GLU A 62 -2.44 -6.59 -6.79
CA GLU A 62 -2.32 -5.34 -7.57
C GLU A 62 -2.03 -4.14 -6.65
N TYR A 63 -2.69 -4.08 -5.50
CA TYR A 63 -2.48 -3.04 -4.49
C TYR A 63 -2.03 -3.68 -3.15
N PRO A 64 -0.77 -4.13 -3.04
CA PRO A 64 -0.29 -4.91 -1.88
C PRO A 64 -0.24 -4.11 -0.57
N HIS A 65 -0.32 -2.78 -0.65
CA HIS A 65 -0.36 -1.90 0.50
C HIS A 65 -1.79 -1.70 1.04
N MET A 66 -2.82 -2.15 0.30
CA MET A 66 -4.21 -1.96 0.67
C MET A 66 -4.57 -2.79 1.91
N ALA A 67 -5.17 -2.14 2.90
CA ALA A 67 -5.69 -2.76 4.11
C ALA A 67 -7.17 -2.45 4.29
N LEU A 68 -7.91 -3.42 4.81
CA LEU A 68 -9.32 -3.29 5.17
C LEU A 68 -9.44 -3.26 6.70
N ILE A 69 -10.15 -2.26 7.22
CA ILE A 69 -10.33 -2.03 8.66
C ILE A 69 -11.76 -2.40 9.03
N GLY A 70 -11.87 -3.39 9.91
CA GLY A 70 -13.12 -3.96 10.37
C GLY A 70 -13.41 -3.63 11.83
N TYR A 71 -14.69 -3.40 12.14
CA TYR A 71 -15.18 -3.06 13.47
C TYR A 71 -16.18 -4.11 13.95
N GLY A 72 -16.20 -4.38 15.26
CA GLY A 72 -17.11 -5.34 15.86
C GLY A 72 -16.39 -6.55 16.46
N ASN A 73 -17.14 -7.63 16.65
CA ASN A 73 -16.62 -8.85 17.27
C ASN A 73 -16.20 -9.86 16.19
N LYS A 74 -15.47 -10.92 16.58
CA LYS A 74 -14.96 -11.93 15.64
C LYS A 74 -16.03 -12.61 14.78
N ASN A 75 -17.29 -12.62 15.23
CA ASN A 75 -18.40 -13.28 14.56
C ASN A 75 -19.27 -12.30 13.75
N SER A 76 -19.02 -10.99 13.86
CA SER A 76 -19.77 -9.91 13.21
C SER A 76 -18.85 -8.71 13.05
N ILE A 77 -18.08 -8.74 11.95
CA ILE A 77 -17.15 -7.67 11.57
C ILE A 77 -17.80 -6.85 10.45
N SER A 78 -17.93 -5.55 10.67
CA SER A 78 -18.32 -4.57 9.65
C SER A 78 -17.06 -3.93 9.06
N TRP A 79 -16.82 -4.12 7.77
CA TRP A 79 -15.69 -3.52 7.05
C TRP A 79 -16.07 -2.14 6.53
N LEU A 80 -15.68 -1.09 7.26
CA LEU A 80 -16.16 0.28 7.00
C LEU A 80 -15.07 1.27 6.60
N CYS A 81 -13.81 0.88 6.69
CA CYS A 81 -12.69 1.75 6.34
C CYS A 81 -11.59 1.01 5.58
N GLY A 82 -10.84 1.78 4.80
CA GLY A 82 -9.58 1.36 4.20
C GLY A 82 -8.38 1.94 4.95
N GLY A 83 -7.19 1.46 4.61
CA GLY A 83 -5.94 2.05 5.04
C GLY A 83 -4.77 1.54 4.21
N SER A 84 -3.60 2.12 4.40
CA SER A 84 -2.37 1.69 3.72
C SER A 84 -1.37 1.15 4.74
N LEU A 85 -0.86 -0.06 4.52
CA LEU A 85 0.25 -0.58 5.32
C LEU A 85 1.49 0.27 5.03
N ILE A 86 1.99 1.05 6.00
CA ILE A 86 3.13 1.98 5.81
C ILE A 86 4.39 1.52 6.56
N SER A 87 4.35 0.33 7.15
CA SER A 87 5.47 -0.41 7.73
C SER A 87 4.99 -1.81 8.12
N GLU A 88 5.88 -2.66 8.64
CA GLU A 88 5.52 -4.02 9.07
C GLU A 88 4.44 -4.10 10.17
N ARG A 89 4.17 -2.99 10.87
CA ARG A 89 3.27 -2.98 12.04
C ARG A 89 2.25 -1.85 12.08
N TYR A 90 2.24 -0.96 11.09
CA TYR A 90 1.38 0.23 11.13
C TYR A 90 0.63 0.43 9.84
N ILE A 91 -0.68 0.65 9.98
CA ILE A 91 -1.58 1.08 8.92
C ILE A 91 -1.82 2.59 9.07
N LEU A 92 -1.69 3.32 7.97
CA LEU A 92 -2.14 4.70 7.85
C LEU A 92 -3.60 4.71 7.39
N SER A 93 -4.45 5.44 8.10
CA SER A 93 -5.86 5.61 7.75
C SER A 93 -6.34 7.00 8.18
N ALA A 94 -7.61 7.31 7.92
CA ALA A 94 -8.23 8.54 8.36
C ALA A 94 -8.49 8.52 9.87
N ALA A 95 -8.42 9.69 10.51
CA ALA A 95 -8.69 9.80 11.95
C ALA A 95 -10.09 9.30 12.35
N HIS A 96 -11.11 9.56 11.51
CA HIS A 96 -12.48 9.09 11.72
C HIS A 96 -12.64 7.57 11.54
N CYS A 97 -11.62 6.86 11.06
CA CYS A 97 -11.60 5.39 11.05
C CYS A 97 -11.09 4.80 12.37
N THR A 98 -10.52 5.63 13.26
CA THR A 98 -10.19 5.20 14.62
C THR A 98 -11.16 5.78 15.65
N ASP A 99 -11.82 6.86 15.28
CA ASP A 99 -12.82 7.54 16.09
C ASP A 99 -14.20 7.13 15.60
N SER A 100 -14.84 6.21 16.32
CA SER A 100 -16.29 6.03 16.21
C SER A 100 -16.93 7.31 16.76
N GLY A 101 -17.02 8.35 15.93
CA GLY A 101 -17.44 9.67 16.37
C GLY A 101 -18.75 9.61 17.15
N SER A 102 -18.65 9.91 18.45
CA SER A 102 -19.69 10.30 19.42
C SER A 102 -20.84 9.32 19.69
#